data_AF-A0A7Y7U7A0-F1
#
_entry.id   AF-A0A7Y7U7A0-F1
#
_cell.length_a   1.000
_cell.length_b   1.000
_cell.length_c   1.000
_cell.angle_alpha   90.00
_cell.angle_beta   90.00
_cell.angle_gamma   90.00
#
_symmetry.space_group_name_H-M   'P 1'
#
loop_
_entity.id
_entity.type
_entity.pdbx_description
1 polymer ?
#
loop_
_entity_poly.entity_id
_entity_poly.type
_entity_poly.pdbx_seq_one_letter_code
_entity_poly.pdbx_strand_id
1 'polypeptide(L)'
;MRHPLLLCLTMCGLLFSSACSTPNDPATRALPRSFDYVGQFEPSFLEHATFAVRSQQGTGQLRFTRYHRPTPEDTLRYAVFADSVALTLHELREFFAALDSVPLLRMKTGELWATDGIWVQNEVEQDGARNAFGFQSPRKAREPAEHRLVEAVLGLARRKFRTVPQRDYFERLAEYFDFGLPCAITATHPFEVRVHGVVYDKYVADGSLPAFLQQLPTGQPVLMDLTNSPGMAYGCFPALRRFLRANPRVFWVPSAAAAEDLQAMGVEPGHLAATLAQGRALCKAAR
;
A
#
# COMPACT_ATOMS: atom_id res chain seq x y z
N MET A 1 41.36 43.77 17.54
CA MET A 1 42.02 43.75 16.21
C MET A 1 42.81 42.46 16.08
N ARG A 2 42.70 41.80 14.92
CA ARG A 2 43.31 40.51 14.52
C ARG A 2 42.71 39.27 15.21
N HIS A 3 42.46 38.13 14.57
CA HIS A 3 41.93 37.70 13.26
C HIS A 3 41.70 36.17 13.46
N PRO A 4 40.68 35.52 12.86
CA PRO A 4 40.41 34.12 13.12
C PRO A 4 41.28 33.20 12.25
N LEU A 5 41.62 32.02 12.79
CA LEU A 5 42.29 30.92 12.10
C LEU A 5 41.32 30.32 11.05
N LEU A 6 41.66 30.53 9.78
CA LEU A 6 41.04 29.95 8.60
C LEU A 6 41.68 28.57 8.37
N LEU A 7 40.93 27.49 8.63
CA LEU A 7 41.38 26.13 8.29
C LEU A 7 41.04 25.88 6.81
N CYS A 8 42.09 25.88 5.98
CA CYS A 8 42.02 25.56 4.55
C CYS A 8 42.05 24.03 4.41
N LEU A 9 40.93 23.42 4.03
CA LEU A 9 40.85 22.00 3.66
C LEU A 9 40.85 21.91 2.13
N THR A 10 42.01 21.56 1.60
CA THR A 10 42.26 21.22 0.20
C THR A 10 41.58 19.88 -0.11
N MET A 11 40.44 19.91 -0.81
CA MET A 11 39.90 18.71 -1.45
C MET A 11 40.57 18.52 -2.81
N CYS A 12 41.52 17.59 -2.86
CA CYS A 12 41.98 16.96 -4.09
C CYS A 12 40.83 16.20 -4.75
N GLY A 13 40.67 16.42 -6.05
CA GLY A 13 39.71 15.71 -6.89
C GLY A 13 40.06 14.23 -7.05
N LEU A 14 39.02 13.42 -7.08
CA LEU A 14 39.02 12.11 -7.74
C LEU A 14 37.77 12.05 -8.61
N LEU A 15 38.01 12.23 -9.91
CA LEU A 15 37.08 11.89 -10.98
C LEU A 15 36.93 10.36 -11.02
N PHE A 16 35.88 9.83 -10.42
CA PHE A 16 35.36 8.51 -10.78
C PHE A 16 34.19 8.69 -11.73
N SER A 17 34.50 8.87 -13.01
CA SER A 17 33.57 8.54 -14.08
C SER A 17 33.75 7.06 -14.38
N SER A 18 32.95 6.23 -13.72
CA SER A 18 32.70 4.85 -14.12
C SER A 18 31.20 4.67 -14.17
N ALA A 19 30.62 5.09 -15.29
CA ALA A 19 29.29 4.65 -15.69
C ALA A 19 29.38 3.17 -16.08
N CYS A 20 29.46 2.30 -15.08
CA CYS A 20 28.99 0.93 -15.22
C CYS A 20 27.47 1.00 -15.27
N SER A 21 26.90 1.28 -16.45
CA SER A 21 25.50 0.99 -16.72
C SER A 21 25.34 -0.52 -16.61
N THR A 22 24.92 -0.97 -15.44
CA THR A 22 24.50 -2.36 -15.29
C THR A 22 23.41 -2.64 -16.34
N PRO A 23 23.45 -3.78 -17.05
CA PRO A 23 22.50 -4.10 -18.13
C PRO A 23 21.04 -4.28 -17.66
N ASN A 24 20.76 -3.96 -16.40
CA ASN A 24 19.45 -4.02 -15.77
C ASN A 24 18.85 -2.63 -15.50
N ASP A 25 19.37 -1.55 -16.10
CA ASP A 25 18.70 -0.25 -16.00
C ASP A 25 17.31 -0.33 -16.66
N PRO A 26 16.21 -0.26 -15.88
CA PRO A 26 14.85 -0.34 -16.42
C PRO A 26 14.55 0.77 -17.43
N ALA A 27 15.34 1.85 -17.46
CA ALA A 27 15.20 2.92 -18.43
C ALA A 27 15.53 2.50 -19.88
N THR A 28 16.30 1.41 -20.06
CA THR A 28 16.82 0.99 -21.37
C THR A 28 16.06 -0.19 -21.99
N ARG A 29 15.15 -0.84 -21.25
CA ARG A 29 14.40 -1.99 -21.77
C ARG A 29 13.34 -1.57 -22.79
N ALA A 30 13.30 -2.33 -23.88
CA ALA A 30 12.24 -2.22 -24.88
C ALA A 30 10.91 -2.65 -24.25
N LEU A 31 9.90 -1.80 -24.39
CA LEU A 31 8.53 -2.15 -24.01
C LEU A 31 7.92 -3.11 -25.06
N PRO A 32 6.97 -3.98 -24.66
CA PRO A 32 6.20 -4.73 -25.64
C PRO A 32 5.49 -3.78 -26.61
N ARG A 33 5.28 -4.23 -27.86
CA ARG A 33 4.61 -3.43 -28.89
C ARG A 33 3.13 -3.25 -28.54
N SER A 34 2.54 -4.28 -27.96
CA SER A 34 1.17 -4.32 -27.45
C SER A 34 1.09 -5.15 -26.18
N PHE A 35 0.31 -4.67 -25.22
CA PHE A 35 0.03 -5.35 -23.96
C PHE A 35 -1.39 -5.02 -23.49
N ASP A 36 -2.18 -6.03 -23.14
CA ASP A 36 -3.46 -5.91 -22.44
C ASP A 36 -3.45 -6.88 -21.26
N TYR A 37 -3.70 -6.36 -20.06
CA TYR A 37 -3.87 -7.14 -18.85
C TYR A 37 -5.20 -6.79 -18.22
N VAL A 38 -5.95 -7.81 -17.80
CA VAL A 38 -7.18 -7.67 -17.02
C VAL A 38 -7.10 -8.59 -15.80
N GLY A 39 -7.11 -8.00 -14.61
CA GLY A 39 -7.19 -8.70 -13.33
C GLY A 39 -8.53 -8.47 -12.65
N GLN A 40 -9.29 -9.54 -12.40
CA GLN A 40 -10.53 -9.52 -11.62
C GLN A 40 -10.22 -9.99 -10.19
N PHE A 41 -10.50 -9.12 -9.23
CA PHE A 41 -10.24 -9.29 -7.80
C PHE A 41 -11.57 -9.55 -7.10
N GLU A 42 -11.72 -10.74 -6.53
CA GLU A 42 -12.94 -11.23 -5.90
C GLU A 42 -12.69 -11.55 -4.42
N PRO A 43 -12.61 -10.51 -3.56
CA PRO A 43 -12.41 -10.67 -2.12
C PRO A 43 -13.65 -11.22 -1.41
N SER A 44 -13.44 -12.07 -0.39
CA SER A 44 -14.52 -12.73 0.35
C SER A 44 -15.37 -11.79 1.21
N PHE A 45 -14.93 -10.56 1.49
CA PHE A 45 -15.62 -9.63 2.38
C PHE A 45 -15.64 -8.17 1.88
N LEU A 46 -15.24 -7.93 0.62
CA LEU A 46 -15.28 -6.60 0.00
C LEU A 46 -16.01 -6.63 -1.34
N GLU A 47 -16.27 -5.47 -1.90
CA GLU A 47 -16.68 -5.30 -3.29
C GLU A 47 -15.64 -5.89 -4.26
N HIS A 48 -16.13 -6.49 -5.35
CA HIS A 48 -15.25 -7.00 -6.41
C HIS A 48 -14.65 -5.83 -7.20
N ALA A 49 -13.50 -6.05 -7.82
CA ALA A 49 -12.87 -5.06 -8.68
C ALA A 49 -12.25 -5.68 -9.93
N THR A 50 -12.16 -4.87 -10.98
CA THR A 50 -11.37 -5.15 -12.16
C THR A 50 -10.34 -4.06 -12.36
N PHE A 51 -9.09 -4.47 -12.56
CA PHE A 51 -7.99 -3.61 -12.99
C PHE A 51 -7.59 -4.01 -14.40
N ALA A 52 -7.58 -3.05 -15.33
CA ALA A 52 -7.12 -3.29 -16.69
C ALA A 52 -5.97 -2.35 -17.04
N VAL A 53 -4.83 -2.91 -17.45
CA VAL A 53 -3.66 -2.15 -17.91
C VAL A 53 -3.45 -2.42 -19.39
N ARG A 54 -3.52 -1.37 -20.20
CA ARG A 54 -3.33 -1.44 -21.65
C ARG A 54 -2.17 -0.58 -22.08
N SER A 55 -1.37 -1.09 -23.00
CA SER A 55 -0.28 -0.34 -23.64
C SER A 55 -0.24 -0.68 -25.12
N GLN A 56 -0.29 0.34 -25.97
CA GLN A 56 -0.14 0.20 -27.42
C GLN A 56 0.76 1.33 -27.93
N GLN A 57 1.84 0.96 -28.62
CA GLN A 57 2.77 1.93 -29.24
C GLN A 57 3.27 3.02 -28.25
N GLY A 58 3.48 2.64 -26.97
CA GLY A 58 3.96 3.55 -25.94
C GLY A 58 2.90 4.44 -25.28
N THR A 59 1.64 4.36 -25.71
CA THR A 59 0.51 4.97 -25.00
C THR A 59 -0.08 3.97 -24.03
N GLY A 60 -0.23 4.35 -22.76
CA GLY A 60 -0.75 3.48 -21.72
C GLY A 60 -2.05 3.98 -21.08
N GLN A 61 -2.87 3.06 -20.62
CA GLN A 61 -4.07 3.34 -19.84
C GLN A 61 -4.19 2.34 -18.70
N LEU A 62 -4.56 2.83 -17.52
CA LEU A 62 -5.06 2.02 -16.42
C LEU A 62 -6.54 2.31 -16.23
N ARG A 63 -7.36 1.27 -16.17
CA ARG A 63 -8.77 1.34 -15.81
C ARG A 63 -9.00 0.59 -14.51
N PHE A 64 -9.79 1.18 -13.63
CA PHE A 64 -10.25 0.58 -12.37
C PHE A 64 -11.78 0.61 -12.35
N THR A 65 -12.39 -0.55 -12.14
CA THR A 65 -13.85 -0.67 -11.98
C THR A 65 -14.14 -1.44 -10.69
N ARG A 66 -15.04 -0.93 -9.84
CA ARG A 66 -15.53 -1.60 -8.63
C ARG A 66 -16.98 -2.00 -8.83
N TYR A 67 -17.33 -3.20 -8.41
CA TYR A 67 -18.65 -3.79 -8.58
C TYR A 67 -19.29 -4.07 -7.24
N HIS A 68 -20.61 -3.96 -7.17
CA HIS A 68 -21.34 -4.46 -6.02
C HIS A 68 -21.04 -5.96 -5.84
N ARG A 69 -20.92 -6.40 -4.60
CA ARG A 69 -20.73 -7.82 -4.30
C ARG A 69 -22.08 -8.52 -4.49
N PRO A 70 -22.18 -9.54 -5.35
CA PRO A 70 -23.43 -10.30 -5.49
C PRO A 70 -23.83 -10.91 -4.14
N THR A 71 -25.11 -10.80 -3.78
CA THR A 71 -25.70 -11.52 -2.64
C THR A 71 -26.56 -12.68 -3.17
N PRO A 72 -26.98 -13.63 -2.31
CA PRO A 72 -27.93 -14.65 -2.71
C PRO A 72 -29.24 -14.08 -3.30
N GLU A 73 -29.63 -12.88 -2.87
CA GLU A 73 -30.83 -12.17 -3.30
C GLU A 73 -30.60 -11.26 -4.53
N ASP A 74 -29.38 -10.77 -4.73
CA ASP A 74 -29.00 -9.92 -5.87
C ASP A 74 -27.76 -10.48 -6.57
N THR A 75 -28.00 -11.22 -7.65
CA THR A 75 -26.95 -11.84 -8.46
C THR A 75 -26.33 -10.89 -9.48
N LEU A 76 -26.86 -9.68 -9.64
CA LEU A 76 -26.41 -8.76 -10.68
C LEU A 76 -25.13 -8.03 -10.26
N ARG A 77 -24.08 -8.17 -11.08
CA ARG A 77 -22.88 -7.35 -10.98
C ARG A 77 -23.08 -6.04 -11.71
N TYR A 78 -23.34 -4.96 -10.99
CA TYR A 78 -23.31 -3.61 -11.55
C TYR A 78 -22.11 -2.82 -11.01
N ALA A 79 -21.58 -1.93 -11.85
CA ALA A 79 -20.46 -1.08 -11.50
C ALA A 79 -20.93 0.00 -10.51
N VAL A 80 -20.29 0.02 -9.34
CA VAL A 80 -20.45 1.08 -8.33
C VAL A 80 -19.55 2.26 -8.65
N PHE A 81 -18.41 1.99 -9.29
CA PHE A 81 -17.41 2.99 -9.64
C PHE A 81 -16.63 2.52 -10.88
N ALA A 82 -16.34 3.44 -11.80
CA ALA A 82 -15.45 3.18 -12.93
C ALA A 82 -14.66 4.44 -13.26
N ASP A 83 -13.34 4.31 -13.40
CA ASP A 83 -12.45 5.41 -13.73
C ASP A 83 -11.28 4.91 -14.57
N SER A 84 -10.67 5.82 -15.33
CA SER A 84 -9.56 5.53 -16.22
C SER A 84 -8.58 6.68 -16.27
N VAL A 85 -7.30 6.34 -16.28
CA VAL A 85 -6.19 7.29 -16.25
C VAL A 85 -5.16 6.92 -17.30
N ALA A 86 -4.64 7.93 -18.00
CA ALA A 86 -3.52 7.75 -18.89
C ALA A 86 -2.24 7.44 -18.09
N LEU A 87 -1.40 6.57 -18.64
CA LEU A 87 -0.09 6.22 -18.12
C LEU A 87 0.98 6.87 -18.99
N THR A 88 1.95 7.49 -18.35
CA THR A 88 3.16 7.98 -19.00
C THR A 88 4.07 6.82 -19.40
N LEU A 89 4.99 7.07 -20.33
CA LEU A 89 6.00 6.09 -20.71
C LEU A 89 6.87 5.65 -19.51
N HIS A 90 7.14 6.56 -18.58
CA HIS A 90 7.89 6.25 -17.37
C HIS A 90 7.12 5.28 -16.46
N GLU A 91 5.83 5.55 -16.21
CA GLU A 91 4.97 4.66 -15.41
C GLU A 91 4.81 3.28 -16.06
N LEU A 92 4.71 3.20 -17.39
CA LEU A 92 4.72 1.94 -18.12
C LEU A 92 6.03 1.18 -17.90
N ARG A 93 7.18 1.86 -18.02
CA ARG A 93 8.49 1.23 -17.76
C ARG A 93 8.61 0.70 -16.34
N GLU A 94 8.18 1.47 -15.34
CA GLU A 94 8.14 1.00 -13.94
C GLU A 94 7.25 -0.24 -13.79
N PHE A 95 6.07 -0.23 -14.40
CA PHE A 95 5.13 -1.35 -14.35
C PHE A 95 5.72 -2.61 -15.00
N PHE A 96 6.27 -2.50 -16.21
CA PHE A 96 6.91 -3.64 -16.88
C PHE A 96 8.18 -4.10 -16.17
N ALA A 97 8.96 -3.20 -15.58
CA ALA A 97 10.11 -3.57 -14.76
C ALA A 97 9.68 -4.37 -13.52
N ALA A 98 8.56 -4.00 -12.89
CA ALA A 98 8.00 -4.77 -11.78
C ALA A 98 7.51 -6.17 -12.22
N LEU A 99 7.13 -6.35 -13.48
CA LEU A 99 6.65 -7.61 -14.05
C LEU A 99 7.72 -8.47 -14.73
N ASP A 100 8.94 -7.98 -14.90
CA ASP A 100 9.95 -8.62 -15.75
C ASP A 100 10.31 -10.06 -15.33
N SER A 101 10.24 -10.36 -14.04
CA SER A 101 10.49 -11.71 -13.53
C SER A 101 9.23 -12.58 -13.47
N VAL A 102 8.07 -12.05 -13.84
CA VAL A 102 6.78 -12.74 -13.76
C VAL A 102 6.52 -13.37 -15.12
N PRO A 103 6.50 -14.70 -15.25
CA PRO A 103 6.32 -15.35 -16.55
C PRO A 103 4.84 -15.38 -16.95
N LEU A 104 4.21 -14.21 -17.11
CA LEU A 104 2.76 -14.03 -17.28
C LEU A 104 2.13 -14.97 -18.31
N LEU A 105 2.79 -15.16 -19.45
CA LEU A 105 2.33 -16.04 -20.54
C LEU A 105 2.44 -17.55 -20.24
N ARG A 106 3.06 -17.94 -19.13
CA ARG A 106 3.28 -19.33 -18.71
C ARG A 106 2.73 -19.63 -17.31
N MET A 107 2.15 -18.65 -16.64
CA MET A 107 1.51 -18.84 -15.34
C MET A 107 0.32 -19.80 -15.49
N LYS A 108 0.11 -20.61 -14.45
CA LYS A 108 -0.95 -21.61 -14.40
C LYS A 108 -1.97 -21.20 -13.35
N THR A 109 -3.20 -21.69 -13.50
CA THR A 109 -4.22 -21.56 -12.46
C THR A 109 -3.85 -22.45 -11.28
N GLY A 110 -3.77 -21.85 -10.09
CA GLY A 110 -3.61 -22.58 -8.82
C GLY A 110 -4.88 -23.33 -8.42
N GLU A 111 -4.77 -24.23 -7.45
CA GLU A 111 -5.91 -24.98 -6.94
C GLU A 111 -6.97 -24.06 -6.27
N LEU A 112 -8.24 -24.40 -6.49
CA LEU A 112 -9.43 -23.60 -6.18
C LEU A 112 -10.12 -24.09 -4.90
N TRP A 113 -9.48 -24.00 -3.73
CA TRP A 113 -10.10 -24.45 -2.49
C TRP A 113 -9.67 -23.58 -1.29
N ALA A 114 -10.37 -22.47 -1.07
CA ALA A 114 -10.45 -21.93 0.29
C ALA A 114 -11.76 -21.18 0.53
N THR A 115 -12.21 -21.23 1.77
CA THR A 115 -13.45 -20.61 2.27
C THR A 115 -13.31 -19.11 2.55
N ASP A 116 -12.08 -18.58 2.51
CA ASP A 116 -11.74 -17.20 2.81
C ASP A 116 -10.61 -16.71 1.89
N GLY A 117 -10.39 -15.41 1.87
CA GLY A 117 -9.32 -14.74 1.14
C GLY A 117 -9.84 -14.00 -0.08
N ILE A 118 -8.96 -13.86 -1.08
CA ILE A 118 -9.26 -13.22 -2.36
C ILE A 118 -8.92 -14.17 -3.48
N TRP A 119 -9.85 -14.30 -4.44
CA TRP A 119 -9.55 -14.93 -5.71
C TRP A 119 -9.20 -13.86 -6.74
N VAL A 120 -8.14 -14.10 -7.51
CA VAL A 120 -7.71 -13.20 -8.59
C VAL A 120 -7.68 -13.95 -9.90
N GLN A 121 -8.55 -13.58 -10.85
CA GLN A 121 -8.55 -14.09 -12.22
C GLN A 121 -7.83 -13.11 -13.14
N ASN A 122 -6.93 -13.61 -13.97
CA ASN A 122 -6.07 -12.80 -14.82
C ASN A 122 -6.21 -13.25 -16.26
N GLU A 123 -6.33 -12.27 -17.15
CA GLU A 123 -6.12 -12.43 -18.58
C GLU A 123 -5.01 -11.51 -19.01
N VAL A 124 -4.09 -12.02 -19.82
CA VAL A 124 -2.98 -11.24 -20.38
C VAL A 124 -2.84 -11.54 -21.86
N GLU A 125 -2.63 -10.49 -22.65
CA GLU A 125 -2.23 -10.54 -24.04
C GLU A 125 -0.98 -9.68 -24.22
N GLN A 126 0.08 -10.25 -24.78
CA GLN A 126 1.33 -9.54 -25.05
C GLN A 126 1.85 -9.94 -26.43
N ASP A 127 2.00 -8.95 -27.31
CA ASP A 127 2.51 -9.11 -28.67
C ASP A 127 1.86 -10.28 -29.45
N GLY A 128 0.55 -10.45 -29.27
CA GLY A 128 -0.28 -11.49 -29.90
C GLY A 128 -0.31 -12.85 -29.18
N ALA A 129 0.49 -13.05 -28.14
CA ALA A 129 0.40 -14.22 -27.28
C ALA A 129 -0.57 -13.97 -26.12
N ARG A 130 -1.44 -14.94 -25.79
CA ARG A 130 -2.44 -14.81 -24.73
C ARG A 130 -2.30 -15.90 -23.67
N ASN A 131 -2.58 -15.56 -22.42
CA ASN A 131 -2.73 -16.51 -21.32
C ASN A 131 -3.86 -16.09 -20.37
N ALA A 132 -4.49 -17.07 -19.72
CA ALA A 132 -5.46 -16.85 -18.66
C ALA A 132 -5.13 -17.77 -17.47
N PHE A 133 -5.11 -17.21 -16.26
CA PHE A 133 -4.71 -17.91 -15.05
C PHE A 133 -5.32 -17.26 -13.81
N GLY A 134 -5.40 -17.99 -12.71
CA GLY A 134 -5.88 -17.44 -11.44
C GLY A 134 -5.16 -18.00 -10.23
N PHE A 135 -5.20 -17.25 -9.13
CA PHE A 135 -4.60 -17.63 -7.86
C PHE A 135 -5.38 -17.05 -6.69
N GLN A 136 -5.22 -17.66 -5.51
CA GLN A 136 -5.88 -17.26 -4.28
C GLN A 136 -4.88 -16.70 -3.27
N SER A 137 -5.15 -15.51 -2.73
CA SER A 137 -4.42 -14.88 -1.61
C SER A 137 -2.89 -15.14 -1.61
N PRO A 138 -2.17 -14.83 -2.71
CA PRO A 138 -0.78 -15.23 -2.88
C PRO A 138 0.07 -14.60 -1.78
N ARG A 139 1.00 -15.39 -1.22
CA ARG A 139 1.94 -14.96 -0.19
C ARG A 139 3.30 -14.73 -0.81
N LYS A 140 3.95 -13.64 -0.44
CA LYS A 140 5.26 -13.24 -0.99
C LYS A 140 6.32 -14.35 -0.91
N ALA A 141 6.31 -15.13 0.16
CA ALA A 141 7.28 -16.21 0.39
C ALA A 141 6.95 -17.52 -0.36
N ARG A 142 5.68 -17.78 -0.70
CA ARG A 142 5.24 -19.05 -1.30
C ARG A 142 4.93 -18.93 -2.79
N GLU A 143 4.24 -17.85 -3.18
CA GLU A 143 3.81 -17.53 -4.54
C GLU A 143 4.40 -16.16 -4.98
N PRO A 144 5.75 -16.04 -5.09
CA PRO A 144 6.40 -14.74 -5.31
C PRO A 144 6.06 -14.10 -6.66
N ALA A 145 5.73 -14.88 -7.69
CA ALA A 145 5.39 -14.37 -9.01
C ALA A 145 3.97 -13.77 -9.02
N GLU A 146 3.01 -14.49 -8.47
CA GLU A 146 1.61 -14.08 -8.26
C GLU A 146 1.55 -12.84 -7.36
N HIS A 147 2.29 -12.85 -6.25
CA HIS A 147 2.36 -11.71 -5.35
C HIS A 147 2.96 -10.48 -6.04
N ARG A 148 4.01 -10.65 -6.85
CA ARG A 148 4.64 -9.55 -7.60
C ARG A 148 3.71 -8.96 -8.66
N LEU A 149 2.91 -9.78 -9.33
CA LEU A 149 1.87 -9.29 -10.24
C LEU A 149 0.86 -8.41 -9.49
N VAL A 150 0.35 -8.87 -8.36
CA VAL A 150 -0.59 -8.09 -7.53
C VAL A 150 0.07 -6.78 -7.06
N GLU A 151 1.31 -6.85 -6.58
CA GLU A 151 2.08 -5.67 -6.12
C GLU A 151 2.28 -4.65 -7.25
N ALA A 152 2.58 -5.11 -8.48
CA ALA A 152 2.71 -4.24 -9.64
C ALA A 152 1.38 -3.55 -10.01
N VAL A 153 0.29 -4.31 -10.06
CA VAL A 153 -1.05 -3.82 -10.44
C VAL A 153 -1.61 -2.87 -9.39
N LEU A 154 -1.68 -3.30 -8.12
CA LEU A 154 -2.20 -2.48 -7.03
C LEU A 154 -1.27 -1.31 -6.72
N GLY A 155 0.05 -1.49 -6.85
CA GLY A 155 1.02 -0.43 -6.70
C GLY A 155 0.82 0.68 -7.74
N LEU A 156 0.60 0.32 -9.01
CA LEU A 156 0.27 1.29 -10.06
C LEU A 156 -1.07 1.97 -9.79
N ALA A 157 -2.11 1.21 -9.44
CA ALA A 157 -3.44 1.75 -9.14
C ALA A 157 -3.44 2.75 -7.98
N ARG A 158 -2.78 2.42 -6.87
CA ARG A 158 -2.63 3.31 -5.71
C ARG A 158 -1.89 4.60 -6.06
N ARG A 159 -0.99 4.58 -7.06
CA ARG A 159 -0.28 5.78 -7.51
C ARG A 159 -1.17 6.73 -8.32
N LYS A 160 -2.11 6.19 -9.09
CA LYS A 160 -2.95 6.98 -10.00
C LYS A 160 -4.29 7.40 -9.40
N PHE A 161 -4.91 6.52 -8.61
CA PHE A 161 -6.23 6.73 -8.03
C PHE A 161 -6.09 7.18 -6.58
N ARG A 162 -6.31 8.48 -6.33
CA ARG A 162 -5.94 9.17 -5.08
C ARG A 162 -7.11 9.73 -4.28
N THR A 163 -8.34 9.59 -4.75
CA THR A 163 -9.49 10.03 -3.96
C THR A 163 -9.60 9.21 -2.67
N VAL A 164 -10.22 9.78 -1.64
CA VAL A 164 -10.40 9.10 -0.35
C VAL A 164 -11.09 7.73 -0.53
N PRO A 165 -12.23 7.60 -1.25
CA PRO A 165 -12.88 6.29 -1.42
C PRO A 165 -12.02 5.25 -2.17
N GLN A 166 -11.20 5.68 -3.14
CA GLN A 166 -10.30 4.79 -3.86
C GLN A 166 -9.17 4.29 -2.95
N ARG A 167 -8.52 5.21 -2.22
CA ARG A 167 -7.47 4.87 -1.26
C ARG A 167 -7.99 3.90 -0.22
N ASP A 168 -9.14 4.20 0.38
CA ASP A 168 -9.73 3.38 1.43
C ASP A 168 -10.04 1.97 0.92
N TYR A 169 -10.52 1.84 -0.33
CA TYR A 169 -10.71 0.54 -0.98
C TYR A 169 -9.39 -0.22 -1.17
N PHE A 170 -8.33 0.41 -1.69
CA PHE A 170 -7.05 -0.28 -1.90
C PHE A 170 -6.39 -0.70 -0.58
N GLU A 171 -6.56 0.09 0.47
CA GLU A 171 -6.06 -0.22 1.80
C GLU A 171 -6.76 -1.44 2.43
N ARG A 172 -8.07 -1.60 2.21
CA ARG A 172 -8.83 -2.80 2.61
C ARG A 172 -8.48 -4.00 1.73
N LEU A 173 -8.35 -3.79 0.42
CA LEU A 173 -7.96 -4.84 -0.52
C LEU A 173 -6.55 -5.38 -0.22
N ALA A 174 -5.64 -4.52 0.25
CA ALA A 174 -4.28 -4.87 0.66
C ALA A 174 -4.23 -5.90 1.80
N GLU A 175 -5.27 -5.99 2.65
CA GLU A 175 -5.32 -6.93 3.77
C GLU A 175 -5.28 -8.39 3.34
N TYR A 176 -5.69 -8.67 2.10
CA TYR A 176 -5.65 -10.00 1.51
C TYR A 176 -4.25 -10.44 1.06
N PHE A 177 -3.28 -9.51 1.04
CA PHE A 177 -1.93 -9.74 0.51
C PHE A 177 -0.87 -9.46 1.57
N ASP A 178 0.36 -9.92 1.33
CA ASP A 178 1.48 -9.77 2.27
C ASP A 178 2.30 -8.50 1.99
N PHE A 179 1.63 -7.34 2.06
CA PHE A 179 2.27 -6.03 1.85
C PHE A 179 2.99 -5.48 3.08
N GLY A 180 3.06 -6.24 4.17
CA GLY A 180 3.74 -5.85 5.41
C GLY A 180 2.83 -5.13 6.40
N LEU A 181 3.44 -4.32 7.27
CA LEU A 181 2.75 -3.57 8.33
C LEU A 181 1.79 -2.53 7.72
N PRO A 182 0.51 -2.50 8.09
CA PRO A 182 -0.47 -1.62 7.47
C PRO A 182 -0.50 -0.24 8.17
N CYS A 183 0.69 0.31 8.39
CA CYS A 183 0.93 1.62 9.00
C CYS A 183 1.80 2.46 8.06
N ALA A 184 1.40 3.69 7.79
CA ALA A 184 2.17 4.61 6.96
C ALA A 184 2.20 6.01 7.56
N ILE A 185 3.36 6.66 7.53
CA ILE A 185 3.48 8.09 7.80
C ILE A 185 2.93 8.83 6.58
N THR A 186 1.92 9.66 6.78
CA THR A 186 1.21 10.38 5.71
C THR A 186 1.49 11.87 5.70
N ALA A 187 1.89 12.44 6.85
CA ALA A 187 2.38 13.80 6.95
C ALA A 187 3.39 13.93 8.11
N THR A 188 4.29 14.90 8.04
CA THR A 188 5.23 15.23 9.12
C THR A 188 4.84 16.53 9.85
N HIS A 189 3.91 17.32 9.31
CA HIS A 189 3.45 18.59 9.89
C HIS A 189 1.92 18.79 9.78
N PRO A 190 1.12 18.42 10.81
CA PRO A 190 1.52 17.65 11.99
C PRO A 190 1.97 16.23 11.61
N PHE A 191 2.61 15.53 12.54
CA PHE A 191 3.02 14.15 12.29
C PHE A 191 1.76 13.28 12.26
N GLU A 192 1.42 12.73 11.10
CA GLU A 192 0.20 11.94 10.85
C GLU A 192 0.59 10.54 10.41
N VAL A 193 0.07 9.55 11.14
CA VAL A 193 0.20 8.13 10.82
C VAL A 193 -1.17 7.63 10.43
N ARG A 194 -1.27 6.97 9.28
CA ARG A 194 -2.46 6.24 8.88
C ARG A 194 -2.27 4.77 9.15
N VAL A 195 -3.19 4.20 9.91
CA VAL A 195 -3.33 2.77 10.16
C VAL A 195 -4.51 2.29 9.34
N HIS A 196 -4.32 1.27 8.53
CA HIS A 196 -5.38 0.65 7.76
C HIS A 196 -5.47 -0.84 8.05
N GLY A 197 -6.62 -1.46 7.83
CA GLY A 197 -6.82 -2.87 8.14
C GLY A 197 -6.53 -3.24 9.60
N VAL A 198 -6.47 -4.53 9.88
CA VAL A 198 -6.17 -5.03 11.23
C VAL A 198 -4.65 -5.08 11.46
N VAL A 199 -4.18 -4.52 12.58
CA VAL A 199 -2.80 -4.72 13.04
C VAL A 199 -2.73 -6.01 13.86
N TYR A 200 -2.16 -7.07 13.27
CA TYR A 200 -2.04 -8.39 13.89
C TYR A 200 -0.76 -8.59 14.71
N ASP A 201 -0.80 -9.55 15.65
CA ASP A 201 0.32 -9.93 16.51
C ASP A 201 1.60 -10.34 15.73
N LYS A 202 1.45 -10.83 14.50
CA LYS A 202 2.59 -11.17 13.63
C LYS A 202 3.56 -9.99 13.45
N TYR A 203 3.05 -8.75 13.44
CA TYR A 203 3.85 -7.55 13.27
C TYR A 203 4.66 -7.17 14.52
N VAL A 204 4.25 -7.67 15.69
CA VAL A 204 5.06 -7.60 16.90
C VAL A 204 6.14 -8.69 16.84
N ALA A 205 5.75 -9.91 16.47
CA ALA A 205 6.65 -11.07 16.42
C ALA A 205 7.79 -10.90 15.42
N ASP A 206 7.53 -10.31 14.25
CA ASP A 206 8.56 -10.02 13.24
C ASP A 206 9.32 -8.70 13.47
N GLY A 207 8.96 -7.94 14.51
CA GLY A 207 9.59 -6.67 14.88
C GLY A 207 9.20 -5.46 14.02
N SER A 208 8.34 -5.62 13.01
CA SER A 208 7.95 -4.53 12.10
C SER A 208 7.18 -3.41 12.80
N LEU A 209 6.23 -3.73 13.68
CA LEU A 209 5.49 -2.72 14.45
C LEU A 209 6.41 -1.98 15.45
N PRO A 210 7.21 -2.64 16.30
CA PRO A 210 8.19 -1.94 17.14
C PRO A 210 9.15 -1.05 16.35
N ALA A 211 9.68 -1.51 15.21
CA ALA A 211 10.58 -0.74 14.37
C ALA A 211 9.89 0.48 13.75
N PHE A 212 8.62 0.36 13.36
CA PHE A 212 7.81 1.48 12.89
C PHE A 212 7.56 2.51 14.01
N LEU A 213 7.17 2.06 15.20
CA LEU A 213 6.90 2.95 16.34
C LEU A 213 8.15 3.74 16.77
N GLN A 214 9.35 3.19 16.60
CA GLN A 214 10.62 3.88 16.87
C GLN A 214 10.93 5.02 15.89
N GLN A 215 10.34 5.00 14.68
CA GLN A 215 10.48 6.10 13.72
C GLN A 215 9.59 7.29 14.07
N LEU A 216 8.57 7.07 14.91
CA LEU A 216 7.68 8.13 15.34
C LEU A 216 8.41 9.04 16.33
N PRO A 217 8.19 10.35 16.25
CA PRO A 217 8.94 11.28 17.07
C PRO A 217 8.51 11.18 18.53
N THR A 218 9.49 11.32 19.43
CA THR A 218 9.26 11.43 20.87
C THR A 218 9.13 12.91 21.25
N GLY A 219 8.12 13.26 22.03
CA GLY A 219 7.96 14.63 22.57
C GLY A 219 7.25 15.66 21.68
N GLN A 220 6.81 15.30 20.47
CA GLN A 220 5.89 16.14 19.67
C GLN A 220 4.55 15.43 19.40
N PRO A 221 3.47 16.18 19.15
CA PRO A 221 2.17 15.60 18.86
C PRO A 221 2.17 14.69 17.63
N VAL A 222 1.56 13.51 17.77
CA VAL A 222 1.34 12.53 16.70
C VAL A 222 -0.15 12.27 16.57
N LEU A 223 -0.69 12.35 15.36
CA LEU A 223 -2.06 11.96 15.03
C LEU A 223 -2.08 10.57 14.41
N MET A 224 -2.79 9.63 15.04
CA MET A 224 -3.03 8.27 14.55
C MET A 224 -4.43 8.20 13.92
N ASP A 225 -4.49 8.09 12.60
CA ASP A 225 -5.71 7.92 11.82
C ASP A 225 -6.04 6.44 11.65
N LEU A 226 -7.09 5.99 12.35
CA LEU A 226 -7.60 4.62 12.32
C LEU A 226 -8.97 4.56 11.61
N THR A 227 -9.33 5.59 10.85
CA THR A 227 -10.66 5.66 10.19
C THR A 227 -10.92 4.49 9.24
N ASN A 228 -9.87 3.91 8.66
CA ASN A 228 -9.95 2.71 7.80
C ASN A 228 -9.28 1.48 8.43
N SER A 229 -9.19 1.45 9.76
CA SER A 229 -8.71 0.31 10.53
C SER A 229 -9.88 -0.24 11.37
N PRO A 230 -10.28 -1.51 11.20
CA PRO A 230 -11.23 -2.17 12.09
C PRO A 230 -10.70 -2.39 13.51
N GLY A 231 -9.38 -2.22 13.75
CA GLY A 231 -8.81 -2.43 15.08
C GLY A 231 -7.42 -3.07 15.06
N MET A 232 -7.02 -3.60 16.20
CA MET A 232 -5.71 -4.22 16.42
C MET A 232 -5.83 -5.41 17.35
N ALA A 233 -5.02 -6.43 17.11
CA ALA A 233 -4.96 -7.60 17.97
C ALA A 233 -4.41 -7.25 19.37
N TYR A 234 -4.94 -7.89 20.42
CA TYR A 234 -4.55 -7.62 21.81
C TYR A 234 -3.06 -7.82 22.09
N GLY A 235 -2.37 -8.70 21.35
CA GLY A 235 -0.92 -8.88 21.48
C GLY A 235 -0.10 -7.67 21.02
N CYS A 236 -0.71 -6.71 20.30
CA CYS A 236 -0.10 -5.43 19.93
C CYS A 236 -0.09 -4.41 21.09
N PHE A 237 -0.97 -4.57 22.08
CA PHE A 237 -1.17 -3.59 23.15
C PHE A 237 0.10 -3.29 23.96
N PRO A 238 0.95 -4.26 24.34
CA PRO A 238 2.17 -3.96 25.10
C PRO A 238 3.13 -3.01 24.37
N ALA A 239 3.30 -3.19 23.06
CA ALA A 239 4.17 -2.35 22.23
C ALA A 239 3.61 -0.92 22.14
N LEU A 240 2.30 -0.80 21.88
CA LEU A 240 1.63 0.49 21.77
C LEU A 240 1.57 1.24 23.11
N ARG A 241 1.29 0.55 24.23
CA ARG A 241 1.35 1.15 25.58
C ARG A 241 2.75 1.64 25.92
N ARG A 242 3.81 0.92 25.52
CA ARG A 242 5.19 1.40 25.67
C ARG A 242 5.42 2.68 24.87
N PHE A 243 4.94 2.73 23.63
CA PHE A 243 5.00 3.94 22.81
C PHE A 243 4.24 5.12 23.44
N LEU A 244 3.01 4.90 23.92
CA LEU A 244 2.20 5.92 24.58
C LEU A 244 2.85 6.48 25.86
N ARG A 245 3.54 5.63 26.65
CA ARG A 245 4.31 6.11 27.81
C ARG A 245 5.50 6.97 27.42
N ALA A 246 6.13 6.68 26.28
CA ALA A 246 7.26 7.46 25.75
C ALA A 246 6.82 8.74 25.03
N ASN A 247 5.61 8.76 24.48
CA ASN A 247 5.00 9.94 23.87
C ASN A 247 3.55 10.10 24.36
N PRO A 248 3.31 10.91 25.40
CA PRO A 248 1.95 11.15 25.90
C PRO A 248 1.13 12.05 24.96
N ARG A 249 1.72 12.68 23.93
CA ARG A 249 1.02 13.62 23.02
C ARG A 249 0.49 12.91 21.76
N VAL A 250 -0.02 11.69 21.90
CA VAL A 250 -0.59 10.92 20.79
C VAL A 250 -2.11 11.09 20.79
N PHE A 251 -2.67 11.49 19.66
CA PHE A 251 -4.11 11.66 19.45
C PHE A 251 -4.60 10.65 18.41
N TRP A 252 -5.85 10.22 18.52
CA TRP A 252 -6.41 9.14 17.72
C TRP A 252 -7.71 9.57 17.03
N VAL A 253 -7.89 9.16 15.78
CA VAL A 253 -9.17 9.23 15.06
C VAL A 253 -9.63 7.80 14.81
N PRO A 254 -10.39 7.20 15.73
CA PRO A 254 -10.79 5.80 15.61
C PRO A 254 -11.92 5.60 14.59
N SER A 255 -11.94 4.43 13.96
CA SER A 255 -13.19 3.87 13.45
C SER A 255 -14.08 3.45 14.63
N ALA A 256 -15.36 3.13 14.36
CA ALA A 256 -16.26 2.64 15.41
C ALA A 256 -15.70 1.38 16.10
N ALA A 257 -15.15 0.44 15.34
CA ALA A 257 -14.59 -0.80 15.88
C ALA A 257 -13.27 -0.57 16.63
N ALA A 258 -12.38 0.28 16.11
CA ALA A 258 -11.11 0.57 16.76
C ALA A 258 -11.25 1.36 18.07
N ALA A 259 -12.37 2.06 18.29
CA ALA A 259 -12.60 2.82 19.52
C ALA A 259 -12.59 1.91 20.78
N GLU A 260 -13.15 0.71 20.67
CA GLU A 260 -13.18 -0.27 21.77
C GLU A 260 -11.76 -0.75 22.12
N ASP A 261 -10.93 -1.02 21.10
CA ASP A 261 -9.53 -1.41 21.30
C ASP A 261 -8.72 -0.31 21.99
N LEU A 262 -8.92 0.96 21.59
CA LEU A 262 -8.23 2.09 22.21
C LEU A 262 -8.64 2.25 23.68
N GLN A 263 -9.93 2.07 23.99
CA GLN A 263 -10.40 2.08 25.38
C GLN A 263 -9.77 0.94 26.19
N ALA A 264 -9.75 -0.28 25.65
CA ALA A 264 -9.11 -1.44 26.30
C ALA A 264 -7.59 -1.24 26.47
N MET A 265 -6.96 -0.49 25.57
CA MET A 265 -5.56 -0.12 25.69
C MET A 265 -5.31 0.92 26.79
N GLY A 266 -6.35 1.63 27.25
CA GLY A 266 -6.29 2.68 28.27
C GLY A 266 -6.04 4.07 27.68
N VAL A 267 -6.49 4.33 26.45
CA VAL A 267 -6.44 5.66 25.85
C VAL A 267 -7.51 6.56 26.48
N GLU A 268 -7.09 7.68 27.04
CA GLU A 268 -7.98 8.64 27.67
C GLU A 268 -8.91 9.32 26.64
N PRO A 269 -10.18 9.62 26.99
CA PRO A 269 -11.13 10.25 26.07
C PRO A 269 -10.64 11.57 25.46
N GLY A 270 -9.84 12.35 26.19
CA GLY A 270 -9.25 13.60 25.70
C GLY A 270 -8.23 13.43 24.56
N HIS A 271 -7.79 12.20 24.31
CA HIS A 271 -6.89 11.84 23.21
C HIS A 271 -7.65 11.33 21.97
N LEU A 272 -8.97 11.21 22.04
CA LEU A 272 -9.82 10.75 20.94
C LEU A 272 -10.44 11.95 20.22
N ALA A 273 -10.39 11.92 18.89
CA ALA A 273 -11.03 12.89 18.02
C ALA A 273 -12.05 12.20 17.12
N ALA A 274 -13.21 12.83 16.93
CA ALA A 274 -14.28 12.31 16.06
C ALA A 274 -13.94 12.45 14.57
N THR A 275 -13.05 13.38 14.22
CA THR A 275 -12.65 13.64 12.82
C THR A 275 -11.17 13.96 12.72
N LEU A 276 -10.61 13.78 11.52
CA LEU A 276 -9.24 14.24 11.21
C LEU A 276 -9.04 15.73 11.45
N ALA A 277 -10.03 16.56 11.14
CA ALA A 277 -9.96 18.01 11.38
C ALA A 277 -9.81 18.31 12.88
N GLN A 278 -10.60 17.65 13.72
CA GLN A 278 -10.51 17.78 15.17
C GLN A 278 -9.16 17.25 15.69
N GLY A 279 -8.70 16.09 15.22
CA GLY A 279 -7.42 15.53 15.61
C GLY A 279 -6.23 16.44 15.28
N ARG A 280 -6.24 17.06 14.10
CA ARG A 280 -5.25 18.08 13.70
C ARG A 280 -5.29 19.31 14.60
N ALA A 281 -6.48 19.76 15.01
CA ALA A 281 -6.64 20.87 15.94
C ALA A 281 -6.05 20.55 17.33
N LEU A 282 -6.28 19.34 17.85
CA LEU A 282 -5.67 18.86 19.10
C LEU A 282 -4.14 18.82 19.00
N CYS A 283 -3.59 18.27 17.91
CA CYS A 283 -2.15 18.27 17.65
C CYS A 283 -1.57 19.69 17.60
N LYS A 284 -2.31 20.67 17.07
CA LYS A 284 -1.86 22.07 17.03
C LYS A 284 -1.87 22.72 18.42
N ALA A 285 -2.88 22.43 19.23
CA ALA A 285 -2.99 22.95 20.59
C ALA A 285 -1.96 22.36 21.56
N ALA A 286 -1.46 21.16 21.27
CA ALA A 286 -0.48 20.44 22.09
C ALA A 286 1.00 20.73 21.71
N ARG A 287 1.27 21.70 20.82
CA ARG A 287 2.63 22.16 20.50
C ARG A 287 3.10 23.15 21.56
#